data_AF-A0A2C9V8L3-F1
#
_entry.id   AF-A0A2C9V8L3-F1
#
_cell.length_a   1.000
_cell.length_b   1.000
_cell.length_c   1.000
_cell.angle_alpha   90.00
_cell.angle_beta   90.00
_cell.angle_gamma   90.00
#
_symmetry.space_group_name_H-M   'P 1'
#
loop_
_entity.id
_entity.type
_entity.pdbx_description
1 polymer ?
#
loop_
_entity_poly.entity_id
_entity_poly.type
_entity_poly.pdbx_seq_one_letter_code
_entity_poly.pdbx_strand_id
1 'polypeptide(L)'
;MDSAVTLRLIISDFVISFMWVWSGALIKIFLNRFLGLGHHEPRDEAIKAAFSIINMFFFAFLGKITNGGAYNPLTIFSSAISGDFSQFLLTVGARIPAQ
;
A
#
# COMPACT_ATOMS: atom_id res chain seq x y z
N MET A 1 14.73 -19.18 -3.62
CA MET A 1 13.71 -18.44 -4.40
C MET A 1 14.34 -18.03 -5.72
N ASP A 2 13.62 -18.12 -6.84
CA ASP A 2 14.15 -17.66 -8.12
C ASP A 2 14.41 -16.14 -8.08
N SER A 3 15.60 -15.73 -8.50
CA SER A 3 16.02 -14.33 -8.62
C SER A 3 15.01 -13.45 -9.37
N ALA A 4 14.38 -13.99 -10.42
CA ALA A 4 13.38 -13.27 -11.20
C ALA A 4 12.10 -12.99 -10.39
N VAL A 5 11.68 -13.92 -9.54
CA VAL A 5 10.52 -13.76 -8.66
C VAL A 5 10.81 -12.72 -7.57
N THR A 6 12.01 -12.75 -6.99
CA THR A 6 12.45 -11.77 -6.01
C THR A 6 12.44 -10.35 -6.57
N LEU A 7 13.04 -10.15 -7.74
CA LEU A 7 13.08 -8.84 -8.39
C LEU A 7 11.66 -8.33 -8.72
N ARG A 8 10.79 -9.22 -9.22
CA ARG A 8 9.39 -8.89 -9.49
C ARG A 8 8.66 -8.42 -8.24
N LEU A 9 8.88 -9.04 -7.09
CA LEU A 9 8.25 -8.65 -5.82
C LEU A 9 8.75 -7.27 -5.36
N ILE A 10 10.06 -7.02 -5.42
CA ILE A 10 10.64 -5.71 -5.04
C ILE A 10 10.09 -4.59 -5.93
N ILE A 11 10.04 -4.80 -7.25
CA ILE A 11 9.47 -3.82 -8.18
C ILE A 11 7.97 -3.61 -7.90
N SER A 12 7.24 -4.70 -7.65
CA SER A 12 5.81 -4.61 -7.31
C SER A 12 5.59 -3.83 -6.02
N ASP A 13 6.40 -4.08 -4.99
CA ASP A 13 6.34 -3.37 -3.72
C ASP A 13 6.53 -1.86 -3.92
N PHE A 14 7.57 -1.47 -4.66
CA PHE A 14 7.83 -0.07 -4.99
C PHE A 14 6.68 0.59 -5.76
N VAL A 15 6.17 -0.06 -6.81
CA VAL A 15 5.10 0.51 -7.64
C VAL A 15 3.81 0.67 -6.83
N ILE A 16 3.42 -0.34 -6.05
CA ILE A 16 2.18 -0.29 -5.27
C ILE A 16 2.30 0.71 -4.13
N SER A 17 3.46 0.81 -3.46
CA SER A 17 3.71 1.85 -2.47
C SER A 17 3.62 3.26 -3.04
N PHE A 18 4.29 3.50 -4.17
CA PHE A 18 4.23 4.78 -4.85
C PHE A 18 2.78 5.15 -5.20
N MET A 19 2.03 4.20 -5.77
CA MET A 19 0.60 4.39 -6.08
C MET A 19 -0.23 4.67 -4.82
N TRP A 20 0.06 4.01 -3.70
CA TRP A 20 -0.68 4.20 -2.44
C TRP A 20 -0.53 5.63 -1.91
N VAL A 21 0.71 6.11 -1.81
CA VAL A 21 1.02 7.46 -1.35
C VAL A 21 0.43 8.50 -2.31
N TRP A 22 0.59 8.28 -3.62
CA TRP A 22 0.10 9.19 -4.64
C TRP A 22 -1.44 9.26 -4.66
N SER A 23 -2.12 8.12 -4.59
CA SER A 23 -3.59 8.06 -4.49
C SER A 23 -4.11 8.83 -3.28
N GLY A 24 -3.47 8.65 -2.11
CA GLY A 24 -3.83 9.38 -0.90
C GLY A 24 -3.73 10.90 -1.07
N ALA A 25 -2.70 11.39 -1.75
CA ALA A 25 -2.56 12.82 -2.06
C ALA A 25 -3.64 13.30 -3.04
N LEU A 26 -3.93 12.53 -4.10
CA LEU A 26 -4.96 12.86 -5.08
C LEU A 26 -6.35 12.91 -4.45
N ILE A 27 -6.70 11.93 -3.60
CA ILE A 27 -7.98 11.90 -2.87
C ILE A 27 -8.11 13.14 -1.99
N LYS A 28 -7.07 13.53 -1.26
CA LYS A 28 -7.09 14.76 -0.44
C LYS A 28 -7.31 16.01 -1.27
N ILE A 29 -6.61 16.14 -2.41
CA ILE A 29 -6.81 17.27 -3.34
C ILE A 29 -8.25 17.27 -3.86
N PHE A 30 -8.77 16.11 -4.26
CA PHE A 30 -10.12 15.96 -4.77
C PHE A 30 -11.17 16.40 -3.74
N LEU A 31 -11.12 15.85 -2.53
CA LEU A 31 -12.10 16.13 -1.48
C LEU A 31 -12.05 17.58 -1.00
N ASN A 32 -10.84 18.12 -0.77
CA ASN A 32 -10.69 19.45 -0.19
C ASN A 32 -10.85 20.56 -1.23
N ARG A 33 -10.23 20.41 -2.40
CA ARG A 33 -10.18 21.48 -3.41
C ARG A 33 -11.36 21.48 -4.35
N PHE A 34 -11.87 20.31 -4.74
CA PHE A 34 -12.95 20.20 -5.72
C PHE A 34 -14.33 20.04 -5.06
N LEU A 35 -14.44 19.24 -4.00
CA LEU A 35 -15.70 19.11 -3.26
C LEU A 35 -15.87 20.09 -2.09
N GLY A 36 -14.82 20.80 -1.70
CA GLY A 36 -14.89 21.78 -0.60
C GLY A 36 -15.10 21.17 0.78
N LEU A 37 -14.83 19.87 0.97
CA LEU A 37 -15.09 19.11 2.21
C LEU A 37 -14.01 19.32 3.29
N GLY A 38 -13.51 20.56 3.39
CA GLY A 38 -12.44 20.96 4.31
C GLY A 38 -12.94 21.41 5.68
N HIS A 39 -14.26 21.48 5.91
CA HIS A 39 -14.84 22.22 7.03
C HIS A 39 -15.11 21.37 8.29
N HIS A 40 -14.59 20.14 8.35
CA HIS A 40 -14.70 19.23 9.50
C HIS A 40 -16.14 18.93 9.97
N GLU A 41 -17.12 19.06 9.09
CA GLU A 41 -18.48 18.66 9.38
C GLU A 41 -18.59 17.12 9.42
N PRO A 42 -19.52 16.55 10.22
CA PRO A 42 -19.70 15.09 10.30
C PRO A 42 -19.90 14.40 8.95
N ARG A 43 -20.57 15.09 8.01
CA ARG A 43 -20.78 14.60 6.63
C ARG A 43 -19.47 14.53 5.84
N ASP A 44 -18.60 15.52 5.97
CA ASP A 44 -17.31 15.57 5.27
C ASP A 44 -16.42 14.43 5.72
N GLU A 45 -16.39 14.16 7.03
CA GLU A 45 -15.65 13.04 7.61
C GLU A 45 -16.20 11.68 7.15
N ALA A 46 -17.53 11.52 7.07
CA ALA A 46 -18.13 10.30 6.54
C ALA A 46 -17.73 10.03 5.08
N ILE A 47 -17.69 11.07 4.24
CA ILE A 47 -17.27 10.96 2.84
C ILE A 47 -15.77 10.64 2.75
N LYS A 48 -14.92 11.34 3.51
CA LYS A 48 -13.47 11.05 3.59
C LYS A 48 -13.21 9.60 4.00
N ALA A 49 -13.94 9.11 5.01
CA ALA A 49 -13.84 7.72 5.46
C ALA A 49 -14.24 6.73 4.36
N ALA A 50 -15.34 6.99 3.65
CA ALA A 50 -15.78 6.14 2.53
C ALA A 50 -14.71 6.05 1.43
N PHE A 51 -14.13 7.18 1.01
CA PHE A 51 -13.03 7.19 0.02
C PHE A 51 -11.78 6.46 0.53
N SER A 52 -11.44 6.62 1.82
CA SER A 52 -10.33 5.90 2.45
C SER A 52 -10.54 4.38 2.41
N ILE A 53 -11.74 3.92 2.76
CA ILE A 53 -12.12 2.50 2.74
C ILE A 53 -12.04 1.94 1.31
N ILE A 54 -12.64 2.63 0.33
CA ILE A 54 -12.59 2.23 -1.08
C ILE A 54 -11.14 2.12 -1.56
N ASN A 55 -10.31 3.11 -1.23
CA ASN A 55 -8.89 3.10 -1.57
C ASN A 55 -8.20 1.88 -0.93
N MET A 56 -8.45 1.60 0.35
CA MET A 56 -7.86 0.43 1.03
C MET A 56 -8.22 -0.89 0.34
N PHE A 57 -9.49 -1.09 -0.04
CA PHE A 57 -9.93 -2.29 -0.77
C PHE A 57 -9.31 -2.39 -2.17
N PHE A 58 -9.19 -1.27 -2.88
CA PHE A 58 -8.52 -1.23 -4.18
C PHE A 58 -7.07 -1.71 -4.08
N PHE A 59 -6.33 -1.26 -3.08
CA PHE A 59 -4.94 -1.67 -2.88
C PHE A 59 -4.80 -3.12 -2.38
N ALA A 60 -5.72 -3.60 -1.56
CA ALA A 60 -5.79 -5.02 -1.21
C ALA A 60 -6.00 -5.90 -2.47
N PHE A 61 -6.84 -5.45 -3.39
CA PHE A 61 -7.05 -6.12 -4.69
C PHE A 61 -5.79 -6.09 -5.57
N LEU A 62 -5.07 -4.97 -5.64
CA LEU A 62 -3.79 -4.88 -6.36
C LEU A 62 -2.73 -5.85 -5.81
N GLY A 63 -2.66 -6.02 -4.48
CA GLY A 63 -1.77 -7.01 -3.86
C GLY A 63 -2.05 -8.44 -4.33
N LYS A 64 -3.33 -8.77 -4.57
CA LYS A 64 -3.75 -10.06 -5.14
C LYS A 64 -3.33 -10.21 -6.60
N ILE A 65 -3.55 -9.18 -7.44
CA ILE A 65 -3.17 -9.22 -8.87
C ILE A 65 -1.66 -9.36 -9.06
N THR A 66 -0.88 -8.65 -8.24
CA THR A 66 0.59 -8.66 -8.31
C THR A 66 1.22 -9.92 -7.70
N ASN A 67 0.41 -10.87 -7.22
CA ASN A 67 0.86 -12.10 -6.56
C ASN A 67 1.79 -11.81 -5.37
N GLY A 68 1.41 -10.86 -4.51
CA GLY A 68 2.08 -10.60 -3.25
C GLY A 68 2.90 -9.30 -3.19
N GLY A 69 2.70 -8.37 -4.14
CA GLY A 69 3.19 -7.00 -3.97
C GLY A 69 2.53 -6.33 -2.77
N ALA A 70 3.31 -5.57 -2.01
CA ALA A 70 2.90 -4.97 -0.75
C ALA A 70 3.32 -3.50 -0.67
N TYR A 71 2.46 -2.69 -0.06
CA TYR A 71 2.70 -1.26 0.19
C TYR A 71 2.72 -0.92 1.68
N ASN A 72 2.44 -1.91 2.53
CA ASN A 72 2.42 -1.77 3.97
C ASN A 72 3.40 -2.78 4.57
N PRO A 73 4.53 -2.33 5.14
CA PRO A 73 5.54 -3.21 5.71
C PRO A 73 4.98 -4.23 6.73
N LEU A 74 3.97 -3.83 7.50
CA LEU A 74 3.34 -4.69 8.51
C LEU A 74 2.68 -5.93 7.90
N THR A 75 2.22 -5.84 6.64
CA THR A 75 1.53 -6.94 5.96
C THR A 75 2.47 -8.08 5.56
N ILE A 76 3.75 -7.79 5.32
CA ILE A 76 4.76 -8.80 4.97
C ILE A 76 5.67 -9.14 6.15
N PHE A 77 5.73 -8.29 7.18
CA PHE A 77 6.61 -8.46 8.33
C PHE A 77 6.29 -9.70 9.16
N SER A 78 5.00 -9.98 9.41
CA SER A 78 4.60 -11.19 10.15
C SER A 78 5.10 -12.47 9.47
N SER A 79 4.94 -12.55 8.14
CA SER A 79 5.43 -13.68 7.34
C SER A 79 6.96 -13.80 7.36
N ALA A 80 7.67 -12.67 7.45
CA ALA A 80 9.12 -12.63 7.50
C ALA A 80 9.67 -13.15 8.83
N ILE A 81 8.99 -12.86 9.95
CA ILE A 81 9.39 -13.34 11.28
C ILE A 81 9.09 -14.82 11.46
N SER A 82 7.97 -15.31 10.94
CA SER A 82 7.60 -16.73 11.03
C SER A 82 8.26 -17.61 9.96
N GLY A 83 8.90 -17.00 8.96
CA GLY A 83 9.58 -17.69 7.86
C GLY A 83 11.02 -18.08 8.17
N ASP A 84 11.77 -18.45 7.12
CA ASP A 84 13.20 -18.73 7.25
C ASP A 84 14.06 -17.44 7.28
N PHE A 85 15.33 -17.60 7.66
CA PHE A 85 16.25 -16.47 7.77
C PHE A 85 16.48 -15.73 6.44
N SER A 86 16.40 -16.43 5.30
CA SER A 86 16.56 -15.80 3.99
C SER A 86 15.35 -14.94 3.63
N GLN A 87 14.15 -15.42 3.91
CA GLN A 87 12.90 -14.67 3.76
C GLN A 87 12.88 -13.45 4.68
N PHE A 88 13.38 -13.59 5.91
CA PHE A 88 13.54 -12.48 6.85
C PHE A 88 14.46 -11.40 6.27
N LEU A 89 15.68 -11.77 5.86
CA LEU A 89 16.66 -10.84 5.29
C LEU A 89 16.14 -10.17 4.02
N LEU A 90 15.50 -10.92 3.12
CA LEU A 90 14.91 -10.36 1.92
C LEU A 90 13.80 -9.35 2.25
N THR A 91 12.94 -9.70 3.19
CA THR A 91 11.79 -8.85 3.53
C THR A 91 12.24 -7.56 4.20
N VAL A 92 13.05 -7.67 5.25
CA VAL A 92 13.51 -6.50 6.03
C VAL A 92 14.56 -5.69 5.26
N GLY A 93 15.45 -6.36 4.52
CA GLY A 93 16.58 -5.72 3.85
C GLY A 93 16.29 -5.17 2.45
N ALA A 94 15.25 -5.66 1.75
CA ALA A 94 14.96 -5.22 0.39
C ALA A 94 13.49 -4.85 0.17
N ARG A 95 12.54 -5.70 0.58
CA ARG A 95 11.11 -5.46 0.30
C ARG A 95 10.55 -4.27 1.08
N ILE A 96 10.81 -4.19 2.38
CA ILE A 96 10.37 -3.05 3.21
C ILE A 96 11.05 -1.74 2.75
N PRO A 97 12.36 -1.68 2.49
CA PRO A 97 13.00 -0.46 1.97
C PRO A 97 12.55 -0.03 0.57
N ALA A 98 12.04 -0.96 -0.24
CA ALA A 98 11.49 -0.64 -1.55
C ALA A 98 10.09 -0.01 -1.46
N GLN A 99 9.40 -0.18 -0.34
CA GLN A 99 8.08 0.42 -0.08
C GLN A 99 8.22 1.86 0.39
#